data_AF-A0A800MT00-F1
#
_entry.id   AF-A0A800MT00-F1
#
_cell.length_a   1.000
_cell.length_b   1.000
_cell.length_c   1.000
_cell.angle_alpha   90.00
_cell.angle_beta   90.00
_cell.angle_gamma   90.00
#
_symmetry.space_group_name_H-M   'P 1'
#
loop_
_entity.id
_entity.type
_entity.pdbx_description
1 polymer ?
#
loop_
_entity_poly.entity_id
_entity_poly.type
_entity_poly.pdbx_seq_one_letter_code
_entity_poly.pdbx_strand_id
1 'polypeptide(L)'
;MNTIQLSIEELIFSFYSEGLYEQGISLKETYFPALQDSELKLMLEFAARSLLAKDMAEDFNNQYKLKEEYTPFIHILNSAEKTVKASRFNLELEVEESISFHFKEGDIFFHRLLHDHQVHLISKYPEKMVASSLIDFFHFNTIDKKSDVLFKLKSDEFEELLEDMSLSNLISEAPLQKWESKIQHSLSLKFLEDISRRKGKMDSLLSLKYDTGNNPELIDLFFVIPGNSVSWLITRDQSLELNILRVNETSINDLLLNSKVFSV
;
A
#
# COMPACT_ATOMS: atom_id res chain seq x y z
N MET A 1 18.19 -16.11 5.60
CA MET A 1 17.20 -15.33 6.39
C MET A 1 15.97 -15.09 5.53
N ASN A 2 14.75 -15.05 6.12
CA ASN A 2 13.53 -14.75 5.35
C ASN A 2 13.16 -13.26 5.36
N THR A 3 13.86 -12.44 6.17
CA THR A 3 13.57 -11.03 6.38
C THR A 3 14.86 -10.24 6.49
N ILE A 4 14.90 -9.07 5.88
CA ILE A 4 15.96 -8.06 6.05
C ILE A 4 15.37 -6.74 6.51
N GLN A 5 16.21 -5.93 7.17
CA GLN A 5 15.89 -4.57 7.59
C GLN A 5 17.05 -3.65 7.22
N LEU A 6 16.75 -2.68 6.38
CA LEU A 6 17.70 -1.73 5.84
C LEU A 6 17.29 -0.32 6.23
N SER A 7 18.21 0.49 6.75
CA SER A 7 18.01 1.94 6.77
C SER A 7 17.96 2.49 5.34
N ILE A 8 17.52 3.72 5.16
CA ILE A 8 17.52 4.36 3.83
C ILE A 8 18.93 4.36 3.23
N GLU A 9 19.97 4.68 4.01
CA GLU A 9 21.35 4.72 3.54
C GLU A 9 21.85 3.34 3.12
N GLU A 10 21.51 2.29 3.88
CA GLU A 10 21.83 0.91 3.54
C GLU A 10 21.09 0.45 2.28
N LEU A 11 19.84 0.87 2.08
CA LEU A 11 19.08 0.57 0.88
C LEU A 11 19.64 1.30 -0.34
N ILE A 12 19.99 2.58 -0.21
CA ILE A 12 20.69 3.33 -1.27
C ILE A 12 21.98 2.59 -1.63
N PHE A 13 22.83 2.25 -0.66
CA PHE A 13 24.03 1.47 -0.93
C PHE A 13 23.74 0.16 -1.66
N SER A 14 22.71 -0.57 -1.22
CA SER A 14 22.32 -1.84 -1.83
C SER A 14 21.91 -1.67 -3.29
N PHE A 15 21.16 -0.62 -3.63
CA PHE A 15 20.85 -0.31 -5.04
C PHE A 15 22.10 -0.03 -5.87
N TYR A 16 23.04 0.77 -5.36
CA TYR A 16 24.29 1.05 -6.07
C TYR A 16 25.15 -0.22 -6.26
N SER A 17 25.22 -1.09 -5.24
CA SER A 17 25.92 -2.37 -5.30
C SER A 17 25.36 -3.26 -6.41
N GLU A 18 24.04 -3.26 -6.57
CA GLU A 18 23.32 -4.08 -7.56
C GLU A 18 23.24 -3.42 -8.95
N GLY A 19 23.87 -2.28 -9.16
CA GLY A 19 23.84 -1.55 -10.44
C GLY A 19 22.53 -0.81 -10.72
N LEU A 20 21.65 -0.70 -9.72
CA LEU A 20 20.34 -0.01 -9.77
C LEU A 20 20.50 1.47 -9.42
N TYR A 21 21.37 2.17 -10.15
CA TYR A 21 21.79 3.53 -9.82
C TYR A 21 20.65 4.55 -9.81
N GLU A 22 19.70 4.44 -10.74
CA GLU A 22 18.56 5.37 -10.82
C GLU A 22 17.68 5.29 -9.57
N GLN A 23 17.43 4.09 -9.05
CA GLN A 23 16.66 3.86 -7.83
C GLN A 23 17.41 4.39 -6.60
N GLY A 24 18.73 4.16 -6.55
CA GLY A 24 19.59 4.74 -5.52
C GLY A 24 19.59 6.27 -5.54
N ILE A 25 19.70 6.89 -6.72
CA ILE A 25 19.65 8.35 -6.89
C ILE A 25 18.27 8.89 -6.50
N SER A 26 17.19 8.26 -6.95
CA SER A 26 15.83 8.68 -6.64
C SER A 26 15.56 8.70 -5.12
N LEU A 27 16.01 7.67 -4.40
CA LEU A 27 15.94 7.66 -2.93
C LEU A 27 16.81 8.73 -2.30
N LYS A 28 18.05 8.90 -2.78
CA LYS A 28 18.95 9.96 -2.31
C LYS A 28 18.31 11.34 -2.48
N GLU A 29 17.72 11.63 -3.63
CA GLU A 29 17.08 12.93 -3.90
C GLU A 29 15.83 13.14 -3.05
N THR A 30 15.07 12.08 -2.78
CA THR A 30 13.87 12.14 -1.95
C THR A 30 14.20 12.45 -0.49
N TYR A 31 15.18 11.76 0.09
CA TYR A 31 15.47 11.85 1.53
C TYR A 31 16.63 12.80 1.87
N PHE A 32 17.57 12.99 0.94
CA PHE A 32 18.79 13.78 1.14
C PHE A 32 19.07 14.71 -0.06
N PRO A 33 18.13 15.60 -0.45
CA PRO A 33 18.25 16.41 -1.67
C PRO A 33 19.49 17.33 -1.67
N ALA A 34 19.87 17.86 -0.51
CA ALA A 34 20.98 18.81 -0.38
C ALA A 34 22.38 18.15 -0.33
N LEU A 35 22.42 16.82 -0.23
CA LEU A 35 23.64 16.06 0.06
C LEU A 35 24.56 16.04 -1.16
N GLN A 36 25.80 16.50 -0.97
CA GLN A 36 26.81 16.61 -2.03
C GLN A 36 27.49 15.26 -2.31
N ASP A 37 28.15 15.12 -3.46
CA ASP A 37 28.77 13.84 -3.88
C ASP A 37 29.81 13.31 -2.87
N SER A 38 30.60 14.19 -2.25
CA SER A 38 31.58 13.81 -1.22
C SER A 38 30.91 13.29 0.05
N GLU A 39 29.78 13.91 0.44
CA GLU A 39 28.97 13.50 1.57
C GLU A 39 28.25 12.17 1.26
N LEU A 40 27.81 11.98 0.02
CA LEU A 40 27.18 10.74 -0.46
C LEU A 40 28.17 9.59 -0.37
N LYS A 41 29.39 9.81 -0.83
CA LYS A 41 30.45 8.81 -0.72
C LYS A 41 30.70 8.40 0.73
N LEU A 42 30.79 9.37 1.64
CA LEU A 42 31.00 9.08 3.06
C LEU A 42 29.80 8.33 3.67
N MET A 43 28.57 8.71 3.33
CA MET A 43 27.35 8.04 3.75
C MET A 43 27.33 6.57 3.28
N LEU A 44 27.69 6.32 2.02
CA LEU A 44 27.77 4.97 1.46
C LEU A 44 28.86 4.13 2.13
N GLU A 45 29.98 4.71 2.54
CA GLU A 45 31.00 4.00 3.32
C GLU A 45 30.48 3.58 4.71
N PHE A 46 29.69 4.43 5.38
CA PHE A 46 29.06 4.07 6.65
C PHE A 46 28.00 2.99 6.48
N ALA A 47 27.16 3.10 5.45
CA ALA A 47 26.16 2.09 5.09
C ALA A 47 26.83 0.73 4.81
N ALA A 48 27.91 0.71 4.04
CA ALA A 48 28.68 -0.51 3.77
C ALA A 48 29.21 -1.16 5.05
N ARG A 49 29.79 -0.37 5.98
CA ARG A 49 30.28 -0.88 7.27
C ARG A 49 29.14 -1.43 8.15
N SER A 50 27.98 -0.79 8.13
CA SER A 50 26.78 -1.27 8.81
C SER A 50 26.32 -2.62 8.24
N LEU A 51 26.28 -2.75 6.92
CA LEU A 51 25.93 -4.00 6.24
C LEU A 51 26.95 -5.12 6.48
N LEU A 52 28.25 -4.81 6.52
CA LEU A 52 29.28 -5.77 6.92
C LEU A 52 29.06 -6.26 8.37
N ALA A 53 28.72 -5.35 9.28
CA ALA A 53 28.42 -5.71 10.66
C ALA A 53 27.16 -6.58 10.80
N LYS A 54 26.20 -6.44 9.87
CA LYS A 54 25.01 -7.29 9.74
C LYS A 54 25.27 -8.59 8.96
N ASP A 55 26.50 -8.83 8.51
CA ASP A 55 26.87 -9.97 7.65
C ASP A 55 26.11 -10.01 6.31
N MET A 56 25.68 -8.85 5.82
CA MET A 56 24.92 -8.69 4.58
C MET A 56 25.76 -8.27 3.38
N ALA A 57 26.92 -7.66 3.62
CA ALA A 57 27.89 -7.30 2.60
C ALA A 57 29.17 -8.13 2.75
N GLU A 58 29.98 -8.14 1.71
CA GLU A 58 31.31 -8.74 1.66
C GLU A 58 32.30 -7.80 0.98
N ASP A 59 33.58 -7.95 1.32
CA ASP A 59 34.68 -7.28 0.62
C ASP A 59 35.14 -8.16 -0.55
N PHE A 60 34.93 -7.67 -1.76
CA PHE A 60 35.39 -8.30 -2.99
C PHE A 60 36.26 -7.32 -3.78
N ASN A 61 37.56 -7.60 -3.85
CA ASN A 61 38.55 -6.76 -4.55
C ASN A 61 38.59 -5.29 -4.09
N ASN A 62 38.59 -5.04 -2.77
CA ASN A 62 38.55 -3.71 -2.15
C ASN A 62 37.28 -2.92 -2.49
N GLN A 63 36.20 -3.61 -2.84
CA GLN A 63 34.88 -3.05 -3.04
C GLN A 63 33.89 -3.80 -2.17
N TYR A 64 33.07 -3.07 -1.43
CA TYR A 64 31.98 -3.67 -0.69
C TYR A 64 30.83 -3.99 -1.65
N LYS A 65 30.33 -5.22 -1.57
CA LYS A 65 29.18 -5.68 -2.34
C LYS A 65 28.19 -6.37 -1.43
N LEU A 66 26.91 -6.26 -1.76
CA LEU A 66 25.87 -7.05 -1.13
C LEU A 66 26.10 -8.53 -1.46
N LYS A 67 25.92 -9.43 -0.48
CA LYS A 67 25.98 -10.87 -0.74
C LYS A 67 24.81 -11.29 -1.62
N GLU A 68 25.06 -12.23 -2.53
CA GLU A 68 24.13 -12.70 -3.56
C GLU A 68 22.78 -13.18 -3.00
N GLU A 69 22.77 -13.75 -1.79
CA GLU A 69 21.55 -14.21 -1.13
C GLU A 69 20.56 -13.08 -0.77
N TYR A 70 21.02 -11.83 -0.72
CA TYR A 70 20.18 -10.65 -0.44
C TYR A 70 19.75 -9.90 -1.71
N THR A 71 20.39 -10.16 -2.85
CA THR A 71 20.05 -9.58 -4.16
C THR A 71 18.55 -9.62 -4.47
N PRO A 72 17.81 -10.75 -4.28
CA PRO A 72 16.38 -10.81 -4.58
C PRO A 72 15.54 -9.79 -3.80
N PHE A 73 15.90 -9.49 -2.54
CA PHE A 73 15.18 -8.54 -1.69
C PHE A 73 15.33 -7.08 -2.17
N ILE A 74 16.42 -6.77 -2.86
CA ILE A 74 16.66 -5.42 -3.42
C ILE A 74 16.00 -5.31 -4.78
N HIS A 75 16.21 -6.32 -5.63
CA HIS A 75 15.69 -6.31 -7.00
C HIS A 75 14.16 -6.32 -7.04
N ILE A 76 13.48 -6.95 -6.08
CA ILE A 76 12.03 -6.96 -6.03
C ILE A 76 11.43 -5.55 -5.84
N LEU A 77 12.13 -4.64 -5.15
CA LEU A 77 11.68 -3.26 -4.98
C LEU A 77 11.73 -2.46 -6.28
N ASN A 78 12.56 -2.90 -7.24
CA ASN A 78 12.68 -2.25 -8.55
C ASN A 78 11.91 -2.98 -9.65
N SER A 79 11.85 -4.31 -9.64
CA SER A 79 11.48 -5.11 -10.82
C SER A 79 10.37 -6.11 -10.54
N ALA A 80 9.41 -5.72 -9.71
CA ALA A 80 8.20 -6.51 -9.50
C ALA A 80 7.34 -6.55 -10.77
N GLU A 81 6.72 -7.68 -11.05
CA GLU A 81 5.72 -7.80 -12.12
C GLU A 81 4.38 -7.19 -11.70
N LYS A 82 4.06 -7.36 -10.42
CA LYS A 82 2.84 -6.88 -9.78
C LYS A 82 3.15 -6.44 -8.36
N THR A 83 2.50 -5.36 -7.92
CA THR A 83 2.51 -4.90 -6.53
C THR A 83 1.09 -4.74 -6.04
N VAL A 84 0.77 -5.34 -4.89
CA VAL A 84 -0.46 -5.04 -4.14
C VAL A 84 -0.07 -4.19 -2.94
N LYS A 85 -0.59 -2.96 -2.87
CA LYS A 85 -0.31 -2.02 -1.78
C LYS A 85 -1.58 -1.75 -1.00
N ALA A 86 -1.48 -1.85 0.31
CA ALA A 86 -2.53 -1.49 1.25
C ALA A 86 -2.07 -0.27 2.07
N SER A 87 -2.95 0.71 2.20
CA SER A 87 -2.72 1.95 2.93
C SER A 87 -3.87 2.19 3.90
N ARG A 88 -3.55 2.54 5.14
CA ARG A 88 -4.52 2.82 6.21
C ARG A 88 -4.22 4.15 6.85
N PHE A 89 -5.25 4.98 6.99
CA PHE A 89 -5.15 6.25 7.68
C PHE A 89 -5.36 6.08 9.18
N ASN A 90 -4.39 6.49 10.01
CA ASN A 90 -4.55 6.58 11.45
C ASN A 90 -5.12 7.96 11.81
N LEU A 91 -6.38 7.98 12.28
CA LEU A 91 -7.07 9.22 12.64
C LEU A 91 -6.49 9.93 13.87
N GLU A 92 -5.84 9.20 14.79
CA GLU A 92 -5.30 9.77 16.02
C GLU A 92 -3.94 10.42 15.79
N LEU A 93 -3.10 9.78 14.98
CA LEU A 93 -1.75 10.26 14.70
C LEU A 93 -1.68 11.13 13.43
N GLU A 94 -2.74 11.15 12.63
CA GLU A 94 -2.80 11.74 11.29
C GLU A 94 -1.71 11.23 10.33
N VAL A 95 -1.28 9.98 10.52
CA VAL A 95 -0.26 9.32 9.70
C VAL A 95 -0.90 8.21 8.87
N GLU A 96 -0.40 8.03 7.66
CA GLU A 96 -0.72 6.87 6.83
C GLU A 96 0.27 5.74 7.11
N GLU A 97 -0.25 4.56 7.42
CA GLU A 97 0.54 3.33 7.43
C GLU A 97 0.34 2.61 6.11
N SER A 98 1.39 2.02 5.56
CA SER A 98 1.25 1.19 4.35
C SER A 98 2.09 -0.07 4.41
N ILE A 99 1.57 -1.10 3.74
CA ILE A 99 2.26 -2.36 3.45
C ILE A 99 2.13 -2.68 1.96
N SER A 100 3.13 -3.36 1.42
CA SER A 100 3.16 -3.78 0.02
C SER A 100 3.53 -5.25 -0.10
N PHE A 101 2.96 -5.91 -1.09
CA PHE A 101 3.35 -7.25 -1.54
C PHE A 101 3.80 -7.15 -2.98
N HIS A 102 5.05 -7.49 -3.24
CA HIS A 102 5.67 -7.45 -4.56
C HIS A 102 5.82 -8.87 -5.09
N PHE A 103 5.37 -9.10 -6.32
CA PHE A 103 5.32 -10.41 -6.96
C PHE A 103 6.31 -10.45 -8.13
N LYS A 104 7.12 -11.50 -8.22
CA LYS A 104 8.02 -11.73 -9.35
C LYS A 104 8.35 -13.22 -9.48
N GLU A 105 8.18 -13.80 -10.67
CA GLU A 105 8.57 -15.18 -10.97
C GLU A 105 8.03 -16.23 -9.96
N GLY A 106 6.84 -15.99 -9.40
CA GLY A 106 6.20 -16.86 -8.39
C GLY A 106 6.68 -16.65 -6.95
N ASP A 107 7.71 -15.83 -6.73
CA ASP A 107 8.11 -15.37 -5.41
C ASP A 107 7.34 -14.10 -5.01
N ILE A 108 7.09 -13.96 -3.71
CA ILE A 108 6.39 -12.81 -3.13
C ILE A 108 7.24 -12.22 -2.02
N PHE A 109 7.36 -10.90 -2.00
CA PHE A 109 8.03 -10.18 -0.94
C PHE A 109 7.09 -9.18 -0.29
N PHE A 110 6.97 -9.29 1.03
CA PHE A 110 6.30 -8.31 1.87
C PHE A 110 7.25 -7.15 2.17
N HIS A 111 6.79 -5.93 1.96
CA HIS A 111 7.53 -4.70 2.24
C HIS A 111 6.71 -3.79 3.17
N ARG A 112 7.37 -3.29 4.21
CA ARG A 112 6.81 -2.32 5.15
C ARG A 112 7.86 -1.26 5.49
N LEU A 113 7.41 -0.02 5.58
CA LEU A 113 8.19 1.10 6.06
C LEU A 113 8.00 1.26 7.58
N LEU A 114 9.10 1.43 8.30
CA LEU A 114 9.15 1.59 9.76
C LEU A 114 9.84 2.90 10.11
N HIS A 115 9.57 3.39 11.33
CA HIS A 115 10.23 4.57 11.92
C HIS A 115 10.23 5.80 10.99
N ASP A 116 9.05 6.28 10.59
CA ASP A 116 8.91 7.44 9.70
C ASP A 116 9.64 7.25 8.35
N HIS A 117 9.40 6.08 7.77
CA HIS A 117 9.98 5.63 6.50
C HIS A 117 11.51 5.50 6.47
N GLN A 118 12.19 5.59 7.62
CA GLN A 118 13.64 5.50 7.72
C GLN A 118 14.17 4.07 7.61
N VAL A 119 13.32 3.06 7.84
CA VAL A 119 13.71 1.65 7.79
C VAL A 119 12.77 0.85 6.90
N HIS A 120 13.35 0.12 5.94
CA HIS A 120 12.66 -0.78 5.04
C HIS A 120 12.77 -2.21 5.56
N LEU A 121 11.63 -2.80 5.94
CA LEU A 121 11.52 -4.22 6.26
C LEU A 121 11.05 -4.96 5.02
N ILE A 122 11.82 -5.94 4.57
CA ILE A 122 11.52 -6.73 3.37
C ILE A 122 11.61 -8.21 3.72
N SER A 123 10.56 -8.97 3.44
CA SER A 123 10.50 -10.39 3.80
C SER A 123 10.02 -11.25 2.64
N LYS A 124 10.68 -12.37 2.38
CA LYS A 124 10.12 -13.42 1.51
C LYS A 124 8.85 -13.96 2.17
N TYR A 125 7.76 -14.01 1.41
CA TYR A 125 6.42 -14.14 1.95
C TYR A 125 5.63 -15.26 1.28
N PRO A 126 4.91 -16.13 2.02
CA PRO A 126 4.10 -17.17 1.39
C PRO A 126 2.81 -16.59 0.79
N GLU A 127 2.48 -16.97 -0.44
CA GLU A 127 1.26 -16.54 -1.16
C GLU A 127 -0.02 -16.74 -0.34
N LYS A 128 -0.17 -17.92 0.27
CA LYS A 128 -1.32 -18.28 1.10
C LYS A 128 -1.54 -17.36 2.32
N MET A 129 -0.55 -16.57 2.71
CA MET A 129 -0.61 -15.66 3.85
C MET A 129 -0.95 -14.22 3.45
N VAL A 130 -0.94 -13.89 2.16
CA VAL A 130 -1.13 -12.51 1.69
C VAL A 130 -2.53 -12.00 2.06
N ALA A 131 -3.57 -12.78 1.73
CA ALA A 131 -4.95 -12.40 2.02
C ALA A 131 -5.21 -12.22 3.53
N SER A 132 -4.73 -13.15 4.37
CA SER A 132 -4.87 -13.03 5.83
C SER A 132 -4.13 -11.79 6.37
N SER A 133 -2.98 -11.45 5.81
CA SER A 133 -2.22 -10.27 6.22
C SER A 133 -2.92 -8.97 5.86
N LEU A 134 -3.62 -8.92 4.73
CA LEU A 134 -4.45 -7.77 4.35
C LEU A 134 -5.64 -7.62 5.30
N ILE A 135 -6.28 -8.74 5.64
CA ILE A 135 -7.40 -8.78 6.59
C ILE A 135 -6.95 -8.26 7.96
N ASP A 136 -5.80 -8.72 8.44
CA ASP A 136 -5.19 -8.28 9.68
C ASP A 136 -4.78 -6.80 9.60
N PHE A 137 -4.18 -6.36 8.50
CA PHE A 137 -3.75 -4.96 8.33
C PHE A 137 -4.90 -3.96 8.42
N PHE A 138 -6.06 -4.26 7.82
CA PHE A 138 -7.23 -3.40 7.90
C PHE A 138 -8.09 -3.61 9.17
N HIS A 139 -7.70 -4.54 10.05
CA HIS A 139 -8.47 -4.92 11.24
C HIS A 139 -9.93 -5.28 10.90
N PHE A 140 -10.17 -6.13 9.90
CA PHE A 140 -11.54 -6.52 9.57
C PHE A 140 -12.12 -7.45 10.66
N ASN A 141 -13.14 -6.95 11.38
CA ASN A 141 -13.79 -7.68 12.47
C ASN A 141 -14.56 -8.93 12.00
N THR A 142 -15.16 -8.85 10.81
CA THR A 142 -15.92 -9.93 10.17
C THR A 142 -15.70 -9.87 8.67
N ILE A 143 -15.41 -11.01 8.06
CA ILE A 143 -15.31 -11.11 6.61
C ILE A 143 -16.23 -12.21 6.11
N ASP A 144 -17.16 -11.83 5.23
CA ASP A 144 -18.01 -12.80 4.55
C ASP A 144 -17.22 -13.44 3.40
N LYS A 145 -17.57 -14.67 2.99
CA LYS A 145 -16.93 -15.30 1.83
C LYS A 145 -17.19 -14.50 0.54
N LYS A 146 -18.42 -14.00 0.41
CA LYS A 146 -18.90 -13.20 -0.72
C LYS A 146 -19.94 -12.21 -0.20
N SER A 147 -19.97 -11.02 -0.77
CA SER A 147 -21.01 -10.01 -0.53
C SER A 147 -21.62 -9.57 -1.86
N ASP A 148 -22.91 -9.27 -1.85
CA ASP A 148 -23.57 -8.58 -2.95
C ASP A 148 -23.30 -7.07 -2.88
N VAL A 149 -23.50 -6.39 -4.01
CA VAL A 149 -23.52 -4.92 -4.07
C VAL A 149 -24.77 -4.43 -3.33
N LEU A 150 -24.58 -3.56 -2.35
CA LEU A 150 -25.67 -3.04 -1.52
C LEU A 150 -26.34 -1.84 -2.19
N PHE A 151 -25.53 -0.92 -2.71
CA PHE A 151 -25.96 0.26 -3.44
C PHE A 151 -24.81 0.80 -4.28
N LYS A 152 -25.15 1.70 -5.22
CA LYS A 152 -24.21 2.34 -6.13
C LYS A 152 -24.30 3.86 -6.01
N LEU A 153 -23.17 4.52 -6.23
CA LEU A 153 -23.08 5.97 -6.35
C LEU A 153 -22.25 6.31 -7.58
N LYS A 154 -22.59 7.40 -8.26
CA LYS A 154 -21.70 7.98 -9.27
C LYS A 154 -20.49 8.63 -8.59
N SER A 155 -19.43 8.84 -9.36
CA SER A 155 -18.19 9.43 -8.81
C SER A 155 -18.42 10.83 -8.23
N ASP A 156 -19.17 11.69 -8.92
CA ASP A 156 -19.55 13.03 -8.46
C ASP A 156 -20.41 13.00 -7.20
N GLU A 157 -21.36 12.07 -7.12
CA GLU A 157 -22.19 11.86 -5.94
C GLU A 157 -21.35 11.39 -4.75
N PHE A 158 -20.38 10.52 -4.98
CA PHE A 158 -19.51 10.03 -3.93
C PHE A 158 -18.57 11.11 -3.42
N GLU A 159 -18.01 11.95 -4.30
CA GLU A 159 -17.22 13.11 -3.91
C GLU A 159 -18.03 14.09 -3.05
N GLU A 160 -19.28 14.42 -3.47
CA GLU A 160 -20.20 15.25 -2.69
C GLU A 160 -20.51 14.63 -1.31
N LEU A 161 -20.68 13.30 -1.24
CA LEU A 161 -20.83 12.58 0.02
C LEU A 161 -19.59 12.76 0.91
N LEU A 162 -18.38 12.58 0.38
CA LEU A 162 -17.15 12.72 1.15
C LEU A 162 -16.99 14.15 1.69
N GLU A 163 -17.31 15.16 0.88
CA GLU A 163 -17.28 16.56 1.29
C GLU A 163 -18.26 16.82 2.45
N ASP A 164 -19.52 16.42 2.29
CA ASP A 164 -20.56 16.54 3.32
C ASP A 164 -20.13 15.87 4.64
N MET A 165 -19.48 14.71 4.57
CA MET A 165 -19.04 13.92 5.73
C MET A 165 -17.74 14.45 6.36
N SER A 166 -16.94 15.23 5.63
CA SER A 166 -15.69 15.83 6.11
C SER A 166 -15.92 17.10 6.96
N LEU A 167 -16.99 17.83 6.65
CA LEU A 167 -17.32 19.13 7.28
C LEU A 167 -18.07 18.98 8.61
N SER A 168 -18.66 17.81 8.87
CA SER A 168 -19.48 17.60 10.06
C SER A 168 -18.61 17.39 11.31
N ASN A 169 -18.38 18.45 12.07
CA ASN A 169 -18.06 18.32 13.50
C ASN A 169 -19.30 17.76 14.20
N LEU A 170 -19.39 16.44 14.32
CA LEU A 170 -20.50 15.70 14.94
C LEU A 170 -21.87 15.95 14.27
N ILE A 171 -22.25 15.02 13.38
CA ILE A 171 -23.66 14.65 13.12
C ILE A 171 -24.59 15.88 12.95
N SER A 172 -24.41 16.66 11.89
CA SER A 172 -25.55 17.43 11.41
C SER A 172 -26.54 16.44 10.81
N GLU A 173 -27.77 16.40 11.30
CA GLU A 173 -28.79 15.46 10.81
C GLU A 173 -29.09 15.68 9.31
N ALA A 174 -28.86 16.89 8.79
CA ALA A 174 -29.21 17.27 7.43
C ALA A 174 -28.42 16.49 6.34
N PRO A 175 -27.07 16.42 6.36
CA PRO A 175 -26.33 15.53 5.46
C PRO A 175 -26.69 14.05 5.56
N LEU A 176 -26.88 13.53 6.78
CA LEU A 176 -27.25 12.13 6.96
C LEU A 176 -28.63 11.83 6.35
N GLN A 177 -29.62 12.68 6.60
CA GLN A 177 -30.97 12.53 6.02
C GLN A 177 -30.96 12.67 4.50
N LYS A 178 -30.19 13.61 3.95
CA LYS A 178 -29.99 13.78 2.49
C LYS A 178 -29.52 12.47 1.86
N TRP A 179 -28.46 11.87 2.39
CA TRP A 179 -27.89 10.66 1.80
C TRP A 179 -28.68 9.40 2.13
N GLU A 180 -29.30 9.30 3.30
CA GLU A 180 -30.18 8.18 3.66
C GLU A 180 -31.38 8.11 2.70
N SER A 181 -32.02 9.26 2.43
CA SER A 181 -33.15 9.35 1.49
C SER A 181 -32.79 9.08 0.04
N LYS A 182 -31.52 9.31 -0.34
CA LYS A 182 -31.00 9.04 -1.69
C LYS A 182 -30.61 7.57 -1.89
N ILE A 183 -29.91 6.97 -0.91
CA ILE A 183 -29.42 5.59 -1.00
C ILE A 183 -30.55 4.57 -0.82
N GLN A 184 -31.50 4.84 0.08
CA GLN A 184 -32.69 3.99 0.32
C GLN A 184 -32.38 2.50 0.57
N HIS A 185 -31.27 2.20 1.25
CA HIS A 185 -30.87 0.84 1.60
C HIS A 185 -30.88 0.64 3.11
N SER A 186 -31.27 -0.54 3.61
CA SER A 186 -31.36 -0.84 5.05
C SER A 186 -30.07 -0.65 5.85
N LEU A 187 -28.93 -0.61 5.15
CA LEU A 187 -27.59 -0.43 5.73
C LEU A 187 -26.98 0.95 5.46
N SER A 188 -27.70 1.86 4.79
CA SER A 188 -27.17 3.18 4.41
C SER A 188 -26.76 3.98 5.63
N LEU A 189 -27.62 4.07 6.66
CA LEU A 189 -27.34 4.84 7.87
C LEU A 189 -26.03 4.41 8.53
N LYS A 190 -25.80 3.10 8.65
CA LYS A 190 -24.58 2.56 9.25
C LYS A 190 -23.32 2.90 8.45
N PHE A 191 -23.41 2.82 7.13
CA PHE A 191 -22.33 3.24 6.23
C PHE A 191 -22.03 4.74 6.38
N LEU A 192 -23.07 5.56 6.42
CA LEU A 192 -22.98 7.02 6.59
C LEU A 192 -22.39 7.42 7.95
N GLU A 193 -22.75 6.71 9.02
CA GLU A 193 -22.16 6.89 10.34
C GLU A 193 -20.66 6.53 10.36
N ASP A 194 -20.29 5.40 9.73
CA ASP A 194 -18.90 4.95 9.69
C ASP A 194 -18.01 5.92 8.89
N ILE A 195 -18.47 6.44 7.75
CA ILE A 195 -17.73 7.40 6.95
C ILE A 195 -17.66 8.79 7.61
N SER A 196 -18.75 9.24 8.25
CA SER A 196 -18.79 10.51 9.01
C SER A 196 -17.82 10.49 10.19
N ARG A 197 -17.76 9.39 10.94
CA ARG A 197 -16.81 9.21 12.05
C ARG A 197 -15.35 9.31 11.58
N ARG A 198 -15.09 8.88 10.34
CA ARG A 198 -13.77 9.00 9.71
C ARG A 198 -13.57 10.32 8.99
N LYS A 199 -14.52 11.26 9.07
CA LYS A 199 -14.50 12.57 8.40
C LYS A 199 -14.26 12.45 6.89
N GLY A 200 -14.89 11.45 6.26
CA GLY A 200 -14.70 11.17 4.83
C GLY A 200 -13.36 10.51 4.48
N LYS A 201 -12.48 10.21 5.44
CA LYS A 201 -11.20 9.53 5.17
C LYS A 201 -11.40 8.03 4.96
N MET A 202 -10.78 7.50 3.92
CA MET A 202 -10.82 6.09 3.55
C MET A 202 -9.42 5.49 3.54
N ASP A 203 -9.37 4.19 3.78
CA ASP A 203 -8.20 3.37 3.52
C ASP A 203 -8.22 2.90 2.06
N SER A 204 -7.12 2.37 1.55
CA SER A 204 -7.04 1.91 0.15
C SER A 204 -6.30 0.59 0.01
N LEU A 205 -6.74 -0.20 -0.96
CA LEU A 205 -6.09 -1.40 -1.43
C LEU A 205 -5.98 -1.30 -2.95
N LEU A 206 -4.76 -1.22 -3.46
CA LEU A 206 -4.49 -1.04 -4.88
C LEU A 206 -3.60 -2.13 -5.42
N SER A 207 -3.79 -2.44 -6.70
CA SER A 207 -3.00 -3.39 -7.47
C SER A 207 -2.36 -2.67 -8.65
N LEU A 208 -1.03 -2.78 -8.77
CA LEU A 208 -0.23 -2.22 -9.85
C LEU A 208 0.43 -3.35 -10.64
N LYS A 209 0.60 -3.15 -11.93
CA LYS A 209 1.58 -3.86 -12.77
C LYS A 209 2.59 -2.85 -13.31
N TYR A 210 3.67 -3.35 -13.87
CA TYR A 210 4.72 -2.50 -14.41
C TYR A 210 4.91 -2.78 -15.89
N ASP A 211 5.06 -1.72 -16.68
CA ASP A 211 5.38 -1.84 -18.10
C ASP A 211 6.87 -2.18 -18.30
N THR A 212 7.31 -2.31 -19.56
CA THR A 212 8.71 -2.61 -19.89
C THR A 212 9.69 -1.51 -19.47
N GLY A 213 9.21 -0.29 -19.22
CA GLY A 213 9.97 0.84 -18.69
C GLY A 213 9.88 0.96 -17.16
N ASN A 214 9.31 -0.04 -16.49
CA ASN A 214 9.06 -0.05 -15.05
C ASN A 214 8.12 1.08 -14.56
N ASN A 215 7.26 1.60 -15.42
CA ASN A 215 6.24 2.55 -15.02
C ASN A 215 5.04 1.81 -14.42
N PRO A 216 4.50 2.26 -13.27
CA PRO A 216 3.35 1.63 -12.66
C PRO A 216 2.07 1.92 -13.44
N GLU A 217 1.32 0.87 -13.74
CA GLU A 217 -0.02 0.92 -14.34
C GLU A 217 -1.03 0.37 -13.33
N LEU A 218 -2.03 1.19 -12.97
CA LEU A 218 -3.08 0.82 -12.04
C LEU A 218 -3.96 -0.27 -12.66
N ILE A 219 -3.94 -1.46 -12.05
CA ILE A 219 -4.86 -2.54 -12.40
C ILE A 219 -6.20 -2.29 -11.73
N ASP A 220 -6.21 -2.15 -10.41
CA ASP A 220 -7.45 -2.02 -9.63
C ASP A 220 -7.19 -1.17 -8.36
N LEU A 221 -8.23 -0.52 -7.88
CA LEU A 221 -8.23 0.29 -6.66
C LEU A 221 -9.55 0.09 -5.93
N PHE A 222 -9.45 -0.41 -4.71
CA PHE A 222 -10.55 -0.45 -3.77
C PHE A 222 -10.34 0.56 -2.65
N PHE A 223 -11.41 1.23 -2.27
CA PHE A 223 -11.43 1.98 -1.02
C PHE A 223 -12.06 1.15 0.08
N VAL A 224 -11.50 1.28 1.29
CA VAL A 224 -11.91 0.53 2.46
C VAL A 224 -12.34 1.51 3.53
N ILE A 225 -13.50 1.25 4.13
CA ILE A 225 -13.99 2.00 5.29
C ILE A 225 -14.17 1.00 6.42
N PRO A 226 -13.22 0.93 7.37
CA PRO A 226 -13.38 0.13 8.58
C PRO A 226 -14.54 0.69 9.40
N GLY A 227 -15.57 -0.13 9.58
CA GLY A 227 -16.73 0.23 10.40
C GLY A 227 -16.70 -0.48 11.75
N ASN A 228 -17.60 -0.06 12.65
CA ASN A 228 -17.63 -0.62 14.01
C ASN A 228 -18.00 -2.10 14.07
N SER A 229 -18.89 -2.53 13.18
CA SER A 229 -19.37 -3.92 13.16
C SER A 229 -19.43 -4.53 11.76
N VAL A 230 -19.32 -3.72 10.71
CA VAL A 230 -19.18 -4.16 9.33
C VAL A 230 -18.15 -3.24 8.70
N SER A 231 -17.21 -3.80 7.94
CA SER A 231 -16.31 -3.01 7.11
C SER A 231 -16.84 -2.94 5.69
N TRP A 232 -16.66 -1.79 5.07
CA TRP A 232 -17.16 -1.50 3.73
C TRP A 232 -16.04 -1.51 2.72
N LEU A 233 -16.34 -2.03 1.54
CA LEU A 233 -15.48 -1.99 0.37
C LEU A 233 -16.19 -1.17 -0.70
N ILE A 234 -15.45 -0.30 -1.36
CA ILE A 234 -15.94 0.49 -2.49
C ILE A 234 -15.09 0.10 -3.70
N THR A 235 -15.75 -0.39 -4.74
CA THR A 235 -15.09 -0.83 -5.98
C THR A 235 -15.69 -0.11 -7.18
N ARG A 236 -14.92 0.01 -8.26
CA ARG A 236 -15.41 0.61 -9.50
C ARG A 236 -15.86 -0.48 -10.47
N ASP A 237 -17.03 -0.32 -11.09
CA ASP A 237 -17.44 -1.21 -12.19
C ASP A 237 -17.09 -0.66 -13.58
N GLN A 238 -17.47 -1.42 -14.61
CA GLN A 238 -17.26 -1.08 -16.01
C GLN A 238 -18.01 0.18 -16.46
N SER A 239 -19.07 0.58 -15.76
CA SER A 239 -19.79 1.84 -15.99
C SER A 239 -19.14 3.03 -15.29
N LEU A 240 -17.99 2.83 -14.61
CA LEU A 240 -17.30 3.82 -13.79
C LEU A 240 -18.12 4.28 -12.57
N GLU A 241 -19.17 3.53 -12.22
CA GLU A 241 -19.92 3.74 -10.99
C GLU A 241 -19.20 3.06 -9.83
N LEU A 242 -19.40 3.62 -8.64
CA LEU A 242 -18.84 3.09 -7.39
C LEU A 242 -19.87 2.18 -6.75
N ASN A 243 -19.49 0.91 -6.60
CA ASN A 243 -20.26 -0.11 -5.88
C ASN A 243 -19.84 -0.11 -4.42
N ILE A 244 -20.82 -0.02 -3.53
CA ILE A 244 -20.62 -0.15 -2.10
C ILE A 244 -21.09 -1.54 -1.68
N LEU A 245 -20.20 -2.30 -1.05
CA LEU A 245 -20.48 -3.65 -0.55
C LEU A 245 -19.80 -3.88 0.80
N ARG A 246 -20.10 -5.00 1.44
CA ARG A 246 -19.34 -5.44 2.61
C ARG A 246 -18.01 -6.04 2.15
N VAL A 247 -16.98 -5.82 2.96
CA VAL A 247 -15.70 -6.51 2.77
C VAL A 247 -15.92 -8.02 2.78
N ASN A 248 -15.34 -8.69 1.79
CA ASN A 248 -15.47 -10.13 1.61
C ASN A 248 -14.19 -10.74 1.01
N GLU A 249 -13.97 -12.03 1.28
CA GLU A 249 -12.76 -12.75 0.85
C GLU A 249 -12.62 -12.77 -0.67
N THR A 250 -13.72 -12.96 -1.40
CA THR A 250 -13.70 -13.05 -2.86
C THR A 250 -13.13 -11.77 -3.47
N SER A 251 -13.57 -10.59 -3.02
CA SER A 251 -13.05 -9.31 -3.53
C SER A 251 -11.56 -9.11 -3.24
N ILE A 252 -11.09 -9.42 -2.02
CA ILE A 252 -9.66 -9.30 -1.68
C ILE A 252 -8.83 -10.24 -2.55
N ASN A 253 -9.26 -11.50 -2.70
CA ASN A 253 -8.57 -12.48 -3.54
C ASN A 253 -8.62 -12.10 -5.02
N ASP A 254 -9.74 -11.55 -5.49
CA ASP A 254 -9.87 -11.05 -6.86
C ASP A 254 -8.83 -9.97 -7.15
N LEU A 255 -8.54 -9.07 -6.22
CA LEU A 255 -7.48 -8.06 -6.42
C LEU A 255 -6.08 -8.70 -6.43
N LEU A 256 -5.84 -9.73 -5.62
CA LEU A 256 -4.59 -10.49 -5.63
C LEU A 256 -4.39 -11.30 -6.90
N LEU A 257 -5.46 -11.89 -7.45
CA LEU A 257 -5.41 -12.83 -8.57
C LEU A 257 -5.65 -12.17 -9.93
N ASN A 258 -6.43 -11.09 -10.00
CA ASN A 258 -6.78 -10.47 -11.27
C ASN A 258 -5.67 -9.55 -11.79
N SER A 259 -5.51 -9.60 -13.11
CA SER A 259 -4.75 -8.69 -13.96
C SER A 259 -5.68 -7.71 -14.69
N LYS A 260 -6.90 -7.47 -14.18
CA LYS A 260 -7.92 -6.67 -14.87
C LYS A 260 -7.48 -5.22 -14.94
N VAL A 261 -6.86 -4.85 -16.06
CA VAL A 261 -6.57 -3.47 -16.42
C VAL A 261 -7.91 -2.74 -16.55
N PHE A 262 -8.18 -1.73 -15.71
CA PHE A 262 -9.15 -0.70 -16.11
C PHE A 262 -8.49 0.14 -17.21
N SER A 263 -8.61 -0.33 -18.45
CA SER A 263 -8.32 0.48 -19.62
C SER A 263 -9.35 1.60 -19.69
N VAL A 264 -8.88 2.84 -19.58
CA VAL A 264 -9.64 4.04 -19.95
C VAL A 264 -9.88 4.04 -21.45
#